data_AF-A0A7L3GR89-F1
#
_entry.id   AF-A0A7L3GR89-F1
#
_cell.length_a   1.000
_cell.length_b   1.000
_cell.length_c   1.000
_cell.angle_alpha   90.00
_cell.angle_beta   90.00
_cell.angle_gamma   90.00
#
_symmetry.space_group_name_H-M   'P 1'
#
loop_
_entity.id
_entity.type
_entity.pdbx_description
1 polymer ?
#
loop_
_entity_poly.entity_id
_entity_poly.type
_entity_poly.pdbx_seq_one_letter_code
_entity_poly.pdbx_strand_id
1 'polypeptide(L)'
;VIGALVLAVGIYAEVERQKYKTLESAFLAPAIILILLGIIMFLVSFVGVLASLRDNLCLLQAFMYILGICLLIELTGGVVALIFRNQVSCF
;
A
#
# COMPACT_ATOMS: atom_id res chain seq x y z
N VAL A 1 1.11 12.76 4.06
CA VAL A 1 1.24 13.39 2.73
C VAL A 1 1.40 12.34 1.63
N ILE A 2 2.44 11.50 1.68
CA ILE A 2 2.71 10.47 0.65
C ILE A 2 1.51 9.54 0.41
N GLY A 3 0.88 9.01 1.47
CA GLY A 3 -0.32 8.16 1.32
C GLY A 3 -1.50 8.86 0.64
N ALA A 4 -1.68 10.16 0.86
CA ALA A 4 -2.72 10.94 0.20
C ALA A 4 -2.41 11.17 -1.29
N LEU A 5 -1.13 11.38 -1.64
CA LEU A 5 -0.69 11.45 -3.04
C LEU A 5 -0.91 10.12 -3.76
N VAL A 6 -0.52 9.00 -3.14
CA VAL A 6 -0.72 7.65 -3.70
C VAL A 6 -2.20 7.36 -3.90
N LEU A 7 -3.05 7.73 -2.95
CA LEU A 7 -4.51 7.61 -3.06
C LEU A 7 -5.08 8.46 -4.20
N ALA A 8 -4.62 9.72 -4.35
CA ALA A 8 -5.03 10.58 -5.45
C ALA A 8 -4.64 10.02 -6.82
N VAL A 9 -3.42 9.48 -6.95
CA VAL A 9 -2.94 8.83 -8.19
C VAL A 9 -3.77 7.56 -8.48
N GLY A 10 -4.07 6.75 -7.47
CA GLY A 10 -4.91 5.56 -7.64
C GLY A 10 -6.33 5.89 -8.12
N ILE A 11 -6.96 6.91 -7.51
CA ILE A 11 -8.29 7.39 -7.93
C ILE A 11 -8.24 7.94 -9.36
N TYR A 12 -7.22 8.74 -9.69
CA TYR A 12 -7.04 9.27 -11.04
C TYR A 12 -6.93 8.14 -12.07
N ALA A 13 -6.11 7.11 -11.78
CA ALA A 13 -5.97 5.94 -12.63
C ALA A 13 -7.29 5.18 -12.82
N GLU A 14 -8.07 4.96 -11.76
CA GLU A 14 -9.40 4.32 -11.87
C GLU A 14 -10.40 5.17 -12.67
N VAL A 15 -10.38 6.49 -12.50
CA VAL A 15 -11.27 7.41 -13.24
C VAL A 15 -10.95 7.42 -14.74
N GLU A 16 -9.67 7.47 -15.12
CA GLU A 16 -9.27 7.35 -16.53
C GLU A 16 -9.69 5.99 -17.12
N ARG A 17 -9.56 4.91 -16.32
CA ARG A 17 -9.94 3.56 -16.72
C ARG A 17 -11.45 3.37 -16.88
N GLN A 18 -12.27 4.02 -16.04
CA GLN A 18 -13.73 4.03 -16.20
C GLN A 18 -14.18 4.75 -17.48
N LYS A 19 -13.38 5.73 -17.94
CA LYS A 19 -13.65 6.51 -19.16
C LYS A 19 -13.28 5.75 -20.44
N TYR A 20 -12.22 4.94 -20.42
CA TYR A 20 -11.81 4.06 -21.50
C TYR A 20 -12.28 2.62 -21.24
N LYS A 21 -13.57 2.38 -21.53
CA LYS A 21 -14.29 1.13 -21.29
C LYS A 21 -13.57 -0.08 -21.94
N THR A 22 -12.85 -0.87 -21.12
CA THR A 22 -12.36 -2.25 -21.42
C THR A 22 -11.03 -2.37 -22.17
N LEU A 23 -9.99 -1.64 -21.77
CA LEU A 23 -8.63 -1.99 -22.19
C LEU A 23 -7.91 -2.55 -20.96
N GLU A 24 -7.75 -3.87 -20.96
CA GLU A 24 -6.93 -4.66 -20.05
C GLU A 24 -7.37 -4.73 -18.58
N SER A 25 -7.90 -5.89 -18.20
CA SER A 25 -7.97 -6.38 -16.82
C SER A 25 -6.62 -6.27 -16.08
N ALA A 26 -5.51 -6.19 -16.84
CA ALA A 26 -4.16 -5.99 -16.33
C ALA A 26 -3.94 -4.61 -15.69
N PHE A 27 -4.66 -3.55 -16.08
CA PHE A 27 -4.57 -2.22 -15.47
C PHE A 27 -5.51 -2.02 -14.27
N LEU A 28 -6.60 -2.81 -14.19
CA LEU A 28 -7.52 -2.81 -13.04
C LEU A 28 -6.82 -3.31 -11.77
N ALA A 29 -6.08 -4.40 -11.90
CA ALA A 29 -5.36 -5.01 -10.78
C ALA A 29 -4.41 -4.01 -10.07
N PRO A 30 -3.49 -3.30 -10.75
CA PRO A 30 -2.57 -2.36 -10.10
C PRO A 30 -3.27 -1.10 -9.55
N ALA A 31 -4.31 -0.57 -10.21
CA ALA A 31 -5.00 0.64 -9.75
C ALA A 31 -5.76 0.42 -8.43
N ILE A 32 -6.47 -0.71 -8.31
CA ILE A 32 -7.17 -1.10 -7.08
C ILE A 32 -6.18 -1.33 -5.92
N ILE A 33 -5.05 -1.98 -6.20
CA ILE A 33 -3.99 -2.19 -5.20
C ILE A 33 -3.43 -0.85 -4.70
N LEU A 34 -3.20 0.12 -5.60
CA LEU A 34 -2.72 1.46 -5.25
C LEU A 34 -3.72 2.24 -4.37
N ILE A 35 -5.02 2.18 -4.68
CA ILE A 35 -6.05 2.81 -3.85
C ILE A 35 -6.08 2.19 -2.46
N LEU A 36 -6.11 0.85 -2.38
CA LEU A 36 -6.16 0.14 -1.10
C LEU A 36 -4.93 0.46 -0.24
N LEU A 37 -3.75 0.43 -0.85
CA LEU A 37 -2.50 0.79 -0.20
C LEU A 37 -2.48 2.24 0.29
N GLY A 38 -2.98 3.18 -0.53
CA GLY A 38 -3.11 4.59 -0.17
C GLY A 38 -4.01 4.82 1.05
N ILE A 39 -5.16 4.13 1.12
CA ILE A 39 -6.08 4.20 2.27
C ILE A 39 -5.40 3.70 3.54
N ILE A 40 -4.73 2.54 3.47
CA ILE A 40 -4.04 1.94 4.62
C ILE A 40 -2.94 2.90 5.12
N MET A 41 -2.10 3.41 4.22
CA MET A 41 -1.04 4.35 4.57
C MET A 41 -1.58 5.64 5.18
N PHE A 42 -2.71 6.15 4.68
CA PHE A 42 -3.35 7.34 5.22
C PHE A 42 -3.90 7.12 6.64
N LEU A 43 -4.60 6.01 6.86
CA LEU A 43 -5.13 5.64 8.18
C LEU A 43 -4.01 5.42 9.21
N VAL A 44 -2.98 4.67 8.84
CA VAL A 44 -1.80 4.43 9.68
C VAL A 44 -1.13 5.76 10.04
N SER A 45 -0.96 6.66 9.07
CA SER A 45 -0.39 7.99 9.33
C SER A 45 -1.25 8.83 10.27
N PHE A 46 -2.57 8.83 10.09
CA PHE A 46 -3.50 9.57 10.94
C PHE A 46 -3.48 9.04 12.38
N VAL A 47 -3.51 7.71 12.55
CA VAL A 47 -3.38 7.05 13.85
C VAL A 47 -2.03 7.38 14.49
N GLY A 48 -0.93 7.40 13.73
CA GLY A 48 0.39 7.77 14.24
C GLY A 48 0.46 9.21 14.78
N VAL A 49 -0.15 10.17 14.07
CA VAL A 49 -0.24 11.56 14.53
C VAL A 49 -1.10 11.67 15.79
N LEU A 50 -2.25 10.98 15.82
CA LEU A 50 -3.11 10.93 17.00
C LEU A 50 -2.44 10.25 18.21
N ALA A 51 -1.65 9.19 17.97
CA ALA A 51 -0.87 8.48 18.99
C ALA A 51 0.26 9.34 19.57
N SER A 52 0.79 10.28 18.80
CA SER A 52 1.79 11.24 19.30
C SER A 52 1.16 12.37 20.11
N LEU A 53 -0.08 12.78 19.80
CA LEU A 53 -0.78 13.85 20.51
C LEU A 53 -1.41 13.38 21.82
N ARG A 54 -1.92 12.16 21.83
CA ARG A 54 -2.47 11.52 23.01
C ARG A 54 -1.31 10.77 23.64
N ASP A 55 -0.77 11.26 24.74
CA ASP A 55 0.39 10.77 25.53
C ASP A 55 0.23 9.31 26.05
N ASN A 56 -0.25 8.43 25.18
CA ASN A 56 -0.64 7.06 25.43
C ASN A 56 0.42 6.17 24.77
N LEU A 57 1.45 5.84 25.55
CA LEU A 57 2.53 4.92 25.17
C LEU A 57 1.99 3.58 24.61
N CYS A 58 0.82 3.11 25.06
CA CYS A 58 0.17 1.91 24.51
C CYS A 58 -0.20 2.03 23.03
N LEU A 59 -0.66 3.19 22.55
CA LEU A 59 -1.08 3.37 21.16
C LEU A 59 0.14 3.48 20.23
N LEU A 60 1.20 4.14 20.71
CA LEU A 60 2.49 4.22 20.04
C LEU A 60 3.15 2.84 19.91
N GLN A 61 3.08 2.03 20.96
CA GLN A 61 3.63 0.67 20.95
C GLN A 61 2.87 -0.23 19.96
N ALA A 62 1.54 -0.16 19.91
CA ALA A 62 0.74 -0.88 18.93
C ALA A 62 1.08 -0.48 17.48
N PHE A 63 1.31 0.83 17.24
CA PHE A 63 1.73 1.33 15.94
C PHE A 63 3.08 0.75 15.49
N MET A 64 4.07 0.68 16.40
CA MET A 64 5.35 0.05 16.10
C MET A 64 5.21 -1.44 15.77
N TYR A 65 4.37 -2.18 16.50
CA TYR A 65 4.12 -3.60 16.20
C TYR A 65 3.49 -3.80 14.82
N ILE A 66 2.50 -2.98 14.47
CA ILE A 66 1.83 -3.04 13.15
C ILE A 66 2.83 -2.77 12.03
N LEU A 67 3.66 -1.73 12.15
CA LEU A 67 4.71 -1.42 11.18
C LEU A 67 5.75 -2.54 11.08
N GLY A 68 6.16 -3.11 12.22
CA GLY A 68 7.10 -4.23 12.27
C GLY A 68 6.55 -5.45 11.51
N ILE A 69 5.29 -5.81 11.74
CA ILE A 69 4.62 -6.90 11.01
C ILE A 69 4.50 -6.58 9.52
N CYS A 70 4.13 -5.35 9.16
CA CYS A 70 4.04 -4.91 7.76
C CYS A 70 5.39 -5.05 7.04
N LEU A 71 6.48 -4.63 7.68
CA LEU A 71 7.83 -4.72 7.13
C LEU A 71 8.29 -6.17 6.95
N LEU A 72 7.95 -7.07 7.88
CA LEU A 72 8.21 -8.50 7.74
C LEU A 72 7.44 -9.11 6.56
N ILE A 73 6.18 -8.71 6.36
CA ILE A 73 5.36 -9.14 5.23
C ILE A 73 5.94 -8.60 3.91
N GLU A 74 6.30 -7.31 3.84
CA GLU A 74 6.93 -6.71 2.66
C GLU A 74 8.28 -7.35 2.33
N LEU A 75 9.10 -7.63 3.33
CA LEU A 75 10.38 -8.33 3.14
C LEU A 75 10.15 -9.73 2.58
N THR A 76 9.23 -10.49 3.17
CA THR A 76 8.92 -11.86 2.73
C THR A 76 8.33 -11.85 1.32
N GLY A 77 7.38 -10.95 1.05
CA GLY A 77 6.80 -10.76 -0.29
C GLY A 77 7.84 -10.34 -1.32
N GLY A 78 8.76 -9.43 -0.96
CA GLY A 78 9.87 -8.99 -1.81
C GLY A 78 10.84 -10.13 -2.15
N VAL A 79 11.19 -10.97 -1.17
CA VAL A 79 12.03 -12.16 -1.39
C VAL A 79 11.33 -13.16 -2.30
N VAL A 80 10.04 -13.46 -2.07
CA VAL A 80 9.26 -14.35 -2.93
C VAL A 80 9.16 -13.80 -4.36
N ALA A 81 8.89 -12.51 -4.51
CA ALA A 81 8.83 -11.84 -5.82
C ALA A 81 10.18 -11.89 -6.55
N LEU A 82 11.30 -11.72 -5.84
CA LEU A 82 12.64 -11.78 -6.40
C LEU A 82 12.98 -13.19 -6.89
N ILE A 83 12.66 -14.22 -6.10
CA ILE A 83 12.84 -15.63 -6.50
C ILE A 83 12.00 -15.92 -7.74
N PHE A 84 10.73 -15.52 -7.75
CA PHE A 84 9.85 -15.74 -8.91
C PHE A 84 10.39 -15.05 -10.16
N ARG A 85 10.89 -13.81 -10.02
CA ARG A 85 11.54 -13.06 -11.11
C ARG A 85 12.75 -13.79 -11.68
N ASN A 86 13.56 -14.42 -10.81
CA ASN A 86 14.70 -15.23 -11.23
C ASN A 86 14.29 -16.52 -11.98
N GLN A 87 13.15 -17.12 -11.61
CA GLN A 87 12.61 -18.30 -12.30
C GLN A 87 12.05 -17.95 -13.68
N VAL A 88 11.33 -16.83 -13.82
CA VAL A 88 10.75 -16.41 -15.12
C VAL A 88 11.78 -15.83 -16.10
N SER A 89 12.94 -15.34 -15.64
CA SER A 89 14.02 -14.89 -16.53
C SER A 89 14.87 -16.03 -17.11
N CYS A 90 14.68 -17.27 -16.63
CA CYS A 90 15.43 -18.45 -17.08
C CYS A 90 14.69 -19.29 -18.13
N PHE A 91 13.50 -18.85 -18.57
CA PHE A 91 12.75 -19.41 -19.70
C PHE A 91 12.87 -18.48 -20.90
#